data_AF-A0A1Z4IJG7-F1
#
_entry.id   AF-A0A1Z4IJG7-F1
#
_cell.length_a   1.000
_cell.length_b   1.000
_cell.length_c   1.000
_cell.angle_alpha   90.00
_cell.angle_beta   90.00
_cell.angle_gamma   90.00
#
_symmetry.space_group_name_H-M   'P 1'
#
loop_
_entity.id
_entity.type
_entity.pdbx_description
1 polymer ?
#
loop_
_entity_poly.entity_id
_entity_poly.type
_entity_poly.pdbx_seq_one_letter_code
_entity_poly.pdbx_strand_id
1 'polypeptide(L)'
;MQVRLAAQVASKVEGVRLSLNYSKLTDTVNLLLDAIKHRWHLNLSFLPQTGTINPKVRLDERHQAWVSQYATQRGISVTSATNLLISEYLAGNTMNVLPQIQKIETENFALTPQISQPEQTTEKPKGQLLVRSLKL
;
A
#
# COMPACT_ATOMS: atom_id res chain seq x y z
N MET A 1 -9.20 31.05 -4.11
CA MET A 1 -8.45 30.68 -2.90
C MET A 1 -7.32 29.71 -3.22
N GLN A 2 -6.15 29.85 -2.58
CA GLN A 2 -5.03 28.91 -2.67
C GLN A 2 -4.79 28.24 -1.31
N VAL A 3 -4.51 26.95 -1.31
CA VAL A 3 -4.22 26.15 -0.12
C VAL A 3 -2.85 25.50 -0.27
N ARG A 4 -2.13 25.36 0.85
CA ARG A 4 -0.83 24.67 0.88
C ARG A 4 -1.07 23.22 1.31
N LEU A 5 -0.70 22.27 0.45
CA LEU A 5 -0.74 20.86 0.84
C LEU A 5 0.44 20.54 1.76
N ALA A 6 0.17 19.77 2.81
CA ALA A 6 1.20 19.21 3.67
C ALA A 6 2.01 18.18 2.89
N ALA A 7 3.31 18.08 3.14
CA ALA A 7 4.23 17.24 2.36
C ALA A 7 3.76 15.78 2.21
N GLN A 8 3.23 15.18 3.28
CA GLN A 8 2.70 13.82 3.24
C GLN A 8 1.46 13.69 2.34
N VAL A 9 0.55 14.67 2.40
CA VAL A 9 -0.65 14.70 1.55
C VAL A 9 -0.24 14.94 0.11
N ALA A 10 0.64 15.91 -0.12
CA ALA A 10 1.16 16.25 -1.44
C ALA A 10 1.83 15.05 -2.11
N SER A 11 2.65 14.30 -1.38
CA SER A 11 3.29 13.06 -1.85
C SER A 11 2.28 12.02 -2.34
N LYS A 12 1.20 11.81 -1.59
CA LYS A 12 0.14 10.86 -1.97
C LYS A 12 -0.67 11.37 -3.16
N VAL A 13 -1.05 12.65 -3.16
CA VAL A 13 -1.80 13.27 -4.26
C VAL A 13 -0.98 13.29 -5.56
N GLU A 14 0.32 13.53 -5.50
CA GLU A 14 1.22 13.39 -6.66
C GLU A 14 1.25 11.95 -7.18
N GLY A 15 1.28 10.96 -6.28
CA GLY A 15 1.12 9.55 -6.67
C GLY A 15 -0.17 9.31 -7.44
N VAL A 16 -1.30 9.82 -6.91
CA VAL A 16 -2.61 9.72 -7.57
C VAL A 16 -2.63 10.45 -8.92
N ARG A 17 -2.02 11.64 -8.99
CA ARG A 17 -1.93 12.43 -10.23
C ARG A 17 -1.25 11.63 -11.34
N LEU A 18 -0.13 10.99 -11.02
CA LEU A 18 0.63 10.16 -11.97
C LEU A 18 -0.18 8.92 -12.38
N SER A 19 -0.78 8.21 -11.43
CA SER A 19 -1.59 7.02 -11.72
C SER A 19 -2.79 7.29 -12.63
N LEU A 20 -3.39 8.48 -12.48
CA LEU A 20 -4.54 8.91 -13.27
C LEU A 20 -4.15 9.73 -14.51
N ASN A 21 -2.85 9.86 -14.82
CA ASN A 21 -2.31 10.62 -15.96
C ASN A 21 -2.75 12.10 -16.02
N TYR A 22 -2.94 12.75 -14.86
CA TYR A 22 -3.28 14.17 -14.82
C TYR A 22 -2.03 15.05 -15.02
N SER A 23 -2.17 16.09 -15.85
CA SER A 23 -1.10 17.06 -16.08
C SER A 23 -0.88 17.98 -14.88
N LYS A 24 -1.95 18.43 -14.22
CA LYS A 24 -1.88 19.41 -13.13
C LYS A 24 -2.31 18.80 -11.81
N LEU A 25 -1.57 19.11 -10.75
CA LEU A 25 -1.91 18.73 -9.38
C LEU A 25 -3.24 19.33 -8.92
N THR A 26 -3.57 20.54 -9.42
CA THR A 26 -4.84 21.22 -9.12
C THR A 26 -6.05 20.38 -9.52
N ASP A 27 -6.00 19.75 -10.69
CA ASP A 27 -7.12 18.96 -11.22
C ASP A 27 -7.31 17.70 -10.36
N THR A 28 -6.21 17.07 -9.95
CA THR A 28 -6.24 15.92 -9.04
C THR A 28 -6.81 16.28 -7.67
N VAL A 29 -6.43 17.43 -7.09
CA VAL A 29 -6.99 17.89 -5.81
C VAL A 29 -8.48 18.15 -5.93
N ASN A 30 -8.92 18.83 -6.99
CA ASN A 30 -10.34 19.08 -7.21
C ASN A 30 -11.12 17.77 -7.43
N LEU A 31 -10.57 16.80 -8.16
CA LEU A 31 -11.17 15.47 -8.32
C LEU A 31 -11.33 14.75 -6.98
N LEU A 32 -10.31 14.78 -6.12
CA LEU A 32 -10.38 14.16 -4.80
C LEU A 32 -11.43 14.85 -3.92
N LEU A 33 -11.53 16.18 -3.99
CA LEU A 33 -12.57 16.93 -3.26
C LEU A 33 -13.97 16.62 -3.80
N ASP A 34 -14.15 16.50 -5.11
CA ASP A 34 -15.39 16.04 -5.73
C ASP A 34 -15.75 14.63 -5.23
N ALA A 35 -14.78 13.72 -5.23
CA ALA A 35 -14.97 12.36 -4.76
C ALA A 35 -15.38 12.29 -3.29
N ILE A 36 -14.80 13.14 -2.43
CA ILE A 36 -15.21 13.23 -1.01
C ILE A 36 -16.62 13.78 -0.88
N LYS A 37 -16.91 14.89 -1.57
CA LYS A 37 -18.21 15.57 -1.51
C LYS A 37 -19.35 14.67 -1.99
N HIS A 38 -19.12 13.92 -3.05
CA HIS A 38 -20.10 13.02 -3.67
C HIS A 38 -20.00 11.57 -3.20
N ARG A 39 -19.11 11.28 -2.23
CA ARG A 39 -18.84 9.93 -1.70
C ARG A 39 -18.49 8.91 -2.78
N TRP A 40 -17.74 9.32 -3.79
CA TRP A 40 -17.22 8.40 -4.80
C TRP A 40 -16.08 7.59 -4.22
N HIS A 41 -16.14 6.27 -4.41
CA HIS A 41 -15.04 5.36 -4.07
C HIS A 41 -14.17 5.15 -5.30
N LEU A 42 -13.16 6.00 -5.47
CA LEU A 42 -12.23 5.88 -6.59
C LEU A 42 -11.30 4.69 -6.34
N ASN A 43 -11.10 3.82 -7.34
CA ASN A 43 -10.08 2.78 -7.23
C ASN A 43 -8.70 3.43 -7.47
N LEU A 44 -8.04 3.84 -6.39
CA LEU A 44 -6.78 4.56 -6.44
C LEU A 44 -5.61 3.62 -6.17
N SER A 45 -4.96 3.15 -7.23
CA SER A 45 -3.66 2.50 -7.11
C SER A 45 -2.58 3.56 -7.26
N PHE A 46 -1.92 3.97 -6.16
CA PHE A 46 -0.88 4.99 -6.21
C PHE A 46 0.34 4.63 -5.35
N LEU A 47 1.52 5.05 -5.81
CA LEU A 47 2.74 5.04 -5.01
C LEU A 47 3.02 6.47 -4.52
N PRO A 48 3.19 6.70 -3.20
CA PRO A 48 3.58 8.00 -2.67
C PRO A 48 4.88 8.49 -3.30
N GLN A 49 4.90 9.74 -3.75
CA GLN A 49 6.09 10.34 -4.39
C GLN A 49 6.97 11.05 -3.36
N THR A 50 8.25 10.74 -3.32
CA THR A 50 9.22 11.41 -2.43
C THR A 50 9.66 12.76 -3.02
N GLY A 51 10.08 13.70 -2.18
CA GLY A 51 10.58 15.01 -2.62
C GLY A 51 9.52 16.07 -2.95
N THR A 52 8.23 15.81 -2.65
CA THR A 52 7.17 16.79 -2.93
C THR A 52 7.22 17.96 -1.93
N ILE A 53 7.58 19.16 -2.42
CA ILE A 53 7.72 20.37 -1.61
C ILE A 53 6.35 21.06 -1.48
N ASN A 54 5.76 21.03 -0.27
CA ASN A 54 4.50 21.69 0.15
C ASN A 54 3.83 22.60 -0.90
N PRO A 55 3.16 22.04 -1.92
CA PRO A 55 2.74 22.79 -3.09
C PRO A 55 1.55 23.67 -2.75
N LYS A 56 1.49 24.85 -3.39
CA LYS A 56 0.31 25.72 -3.37
C LYS A 56 -0.62 25.30 -4.49
N VAL A 57 -1.84 24.93 -4.14
CA VAL A 57 -2.86 24.48 -5.08
C VAL A 57 -4.05 25.44 -5.04
N ARG A 58 -4.59 25.80 -6.21
CA ARG A 58 -5.80 26.61 -6.31
C ARG A 58 -7.01 25.70 -6.20
N LEU A 59 -7.98 26.03 -5.34
CA LEU A 59 -9.25 25.30 -5.27
C LEU A 59 -10.27 25.94 -6.20
N ASP A 60 -11.11 25.13 -6.84
CA ASP A 60 -12.27 25.63 -7.61
C ASP A 60 -13.30 26.27 -6.68
N GLU A 61 -14.00 27.30 -7.14
CA GLU A 61 -15.00 28.05 -6.35
C GLU A 61 -16.04 27.14 -5.68
N ARG A 62 -16.49 26.09 -6.39
CA ARG A 62 -17.41 25.06 -5.88
C ARG A 62 -16.90 24.30 -4.65
N HIS A 63 -15.58 24.16 -4.52
CA HIS A 63 -14.93 23.54 -3.36
C HIS A 63 -14.60 24.58 -2.30
N GLN A 64 -14.31 25.83 -2.68
CA GLN A 64 -13.95 26.89 -1.73
C GLN A 64 -15.05 27.10 -0.69
N ALA A 65 -16.30 27.28 -1.12
CA ALA A 65 -17.42 27.50 -0.21
C ALA A 65 -17.64 26.30 0.73
N TRP A 66 -17.63 25.10 0.17
CA TRP A 66 -17.83 23.86 0.92
C TRP A 66 -16.75 23.60 1.96
N VAL A 67 -15.47 23.68 1.57
CA VAL A 67 -14.35 23.48 2.49
C VAL A 67 -14.30 24.59 3.53
N SER A 68 -14.65 25.83 3.18
CA SER A 68 -14.70 26.94 4.14
C SER A 68 -15.77 26.70 5.21
N GLN A 69 -16.97 26.25 4.80
CA GLN A 69 -18.02 25.89 5.75
C GLN A 69 -17.57 24.75 6.69
N TYR A 70 -16.95 23.71 6.13
CA TYR A 70 -16.40 22.60 6.93
C TYR A 70 -15.34 23.08 7.93
N ALA A 71 -14.46 23.98 7.49
CA ALA A 71 -13.42 24.56 8.32
C ALA A 71 -14.00 25.38 9.48
N THR A 72 -15.01 26.22 9.22
CA THR A 72 -15.73 27.00 10.23
C THR A 72 -16.42 26.10 11.26
N GLN A 73 -17.11 25.05 10.81
CA GLN A 73 -17.80 24.10 11.70
C GLN A 73 -16.86 23.40 12.67
N ARG A 74 -15.60 23.16 12.27
CA ARG A 74 -14.59 22.50 13.10
C ARG A 74 -13.60 23.44 13.78
N GLY A 75 -13.73 24.76 13.58
CA GLY A 75 -12.82 25.74 14.15
C GLY A 75 -11.37 25.62 13.65
N ILE A 76 -11.17 25.14 12.42
CA ILE A 76 -9.84 24.94 11.82
C ILE A 76 -9.63 25.84 10.60
N SER A 77 -8.38 25.98 10.15
CA SER A 77 -8.09 26.70 8.91
C SER A 77 -8.57 25.92 7.68
N VAL A 78 -8.92 26.62 6.60
CA VAL A 78 -9.29 26.00 5.32
C VAL A 78 -8.18 25.10 4.77
N THR A 79 -6.92 25.49 4.96
CA THR A 79 -5.76 24.68 4.58
C THR A 79 -5.72 23.38 5.38
N SER A 80 -5.93 23.44 6.69
CA SER A 80 -6.00 22.26 7.56
C SER A 80 -7.18 21.36 7.18
N ALA A 81 -8.34 21.95 6.93
CA ALA A 81 -9.54 21.24 6.47
C ALA A 81 -9.29 20.49 5.17
N THR A 82 -8.67 21.15 4.18
CA THR A 82 -8.37 20.52 2.89
C THR A 82 -7.40 19.34 3.06
N ASN A 83 -6.33 19.53 3.83
CA ASN A 83 -5.37 18.46 4.09
C ASN A 83 -6.02 17.30 4.86
N LEU A 84 -6.88 17.59 5.84
CA LEU A 84 -7.58 16.58 6.62
C LEU A 84 -8.51 15.76 5.74
N LEU A 85 -9.41 16.40 4.99
CA LEU A 85 -10.37 15.74 4.11
C LEU A 85 -9.68 14.80 3.11
N ILE A 86 -8.62 15.28 2.45
CA ILE A 86 -7.86 14.48 1.50
C ILE A 86 -7.11 13.34 2.20
N SER A 87 -6.53 13.58 3.38
CA SER A 87 -5.84 12.54 4.15
C SER A 87 -6.77 11.42 4.58
N GLU A 88 -7.95 11.76 5.10
CA GLU A 88 -8.98 10.81 5.52
C GLU A 88 -9.45 9.96 4.34
N TYR A 89 -9.74 10.62 3.20
CA TYR A 89 -10.15 9.92 1.99
C TYR A 89 -9.08 8.93 1.51
N LEU A 90 -7.84 9.39 1.36
CA LEU A 90 -6.75 8.54 0.89
C LEU A 90 -6.39 7.44 1.89
N ALA A 91 -6.56 7.66 3.19
CA ALA A 91 -6.38 6.62 4.21
C ALA A 91 -7.49 5.56 4.16
N GLY A 92 -8.74 5.96 3.89
CA GLY A 92 -9.85 5.03 3.68
C GLY A 92 -9.77 4.26 2.35
N ASN A 93 -9.07 4.82 1.36
CA ASN A 93 -8.92 4.24 0.02
C ASN A 93 -7.71 3.32 -0.16
N THR A 94 -6.88 3.06 0.87
CA THR A 94 -5.67 2.22 0.73
C THR A 94 -5.94 0.71 0.63
N MET A 95 -7.08 0.29 0.07
CA MET A 95 -7.27 -1.13 -0.29
C MET A 95 -6.56 -1.40 -1.63
N ASN A 96 -5.62 -2.35 -1.62
CA ASN A 96 -4.90 -2.95 -2.76
C ASN A 96 -3.53 -2.36 -3.17
N VAL A 97 -2.72 -1.89 -2.22
CA VAL A 97 -1.26 -2.11 -2.35
C VAL A 97 -0.92 -3.24 -1.40
N LEU A 98 -1.28 -4.47 -1.78
CA LEU A 98 -0.61 -5.63 -1.22
C LEU A 98 0.87 -5.45 -1.62
N PRO A 99 1.82 -5.37 -0.68
CA PRO A 99 3.21 -5.50 -1.07
C PRO A 99 3.30 -6.88 -1.74
N GLN A 100 3.60 -6.92 -3.04
CA GLN A 100 4.22 -8.11 -3.59
C GLN A 100 5.54 -8.25 -2.82
N ILE A 101 5.50 -9.02 -1.74
CA ILE A 101 6.67 -9.67 -1.19
C ILE A 101 7.17 -10.50 -2.36
N GLN A 102 8.18 -9.99 -3.07
CA GLN A 102 8.99 -10.82 -3.93
C GLN A 102 9.50 -11.93 -3.03
N LYS A 103 8.95 -13.12 -3.22
CA LYS A 103 9.45 -14.35 -2.63
C LYS A 103 10.80 -14.58 -3.30
N ILE A 104 11.84 -13.97 -2.76
CA ILE A 104 13.21 -14.41 -3.03
C ILE A 104 13.24 -15.80 -2.41
N GLU A 105 13.27 -16.82 -3.27
CA GLU A 105 13.57 -18.19 -2.87
C GLU A 105 14.90 -18.17 -2.12
N THR A 106 14.82 -18.31 -0.79
CA THR A 106 15.97 -18.70 0.01
C THR A 106 16.27 -20.14 -0.35
N GLU A 107 17.10 -20.34 -1.38
CA GLU A 107 17.75 -21.63 -1.62
C GLU A 107 18.51 -22.04 -0.37
N ASN A 108 18.16 -23.22 0.12
CA ASN A 108 18.73 -23.89 1.28
C ASN A 108 20.23 -24.12 1.09
N PHE A 109 21.07 -23.25 1.64
CA PHE A 109 22.45 -23.59 1.98
C PHE A 109 22.55 -23.86 3.48
N ALA A 110 22.09 -25.04 3.89
CA ALA A 110 22.46 -25.62 5.17
C ALA A 110 23.58 -26.64 4.91
N LEU A 111 24.79 -26.21 5.25
CA LEU A 111 26.04 -26.95 5.19
C LEU A 111 25.95 -28.27 5.97
N THR A 112 26.24 -29.38 5.28
CA THR A 112 26.61 -30.67 5.87
C THR A 112 27.92 -30.59 6.66
N PRO A 113 27.97 -31.10 7.89
CA PRO A 113 29.21 -31.59 8.48
C PRO A 113 29.38 -33.09 8.21
N GLN A 114 30.61 -33.44 7.90
CA GLN A 114 31.17 -34.69 7.42
C GLN A 114 31.14 -35.88 8.41
N ILE A 115 31.24 -37.09 7.82
CA ILE A 115 31.82 -38.37 8.30
C ILE A 115 30.90 -39.37 9.01
N SER A 116 30.69 -40.52 8.35
CA SER A 116 30.88 -41.89 8.91
C SER A 116 30.79 -42.94 7.79
N GLN A 117 31.93 -43.44 7.33
CA GLN A 117 32.07 -44.77 6.71
C GLN A 117 32.04 -45.81 7.85
N PRO A 118 31.48 -47.03 7.65
CA PRO A 118 32.31 -48.09 7.04
C PRO A 118 31.53 -49.13 6.21
N GLU A 119 32.03 -49.46 5.02
CA GLU A 119 31.80 -50.78 4.40
C GLU A 119 32.95 -51.70 4.83
N GLN A 120 32.67 -52.66 5.72
CA GLN A 120 33.45 -53.88 5.84
C GLN A 120 32.51 -55.06 6.08
N THR A 121 32.28 -55.78 4.98
CA THR A 121 32.31 -57.24 4.83
C THR A 121 31.62 -58.16 5.84
N THR A 122 30.97 -59.17 5.23
CA THR A 122 30.87 -60.60 5.59
C THR A 122 29.61 -61.12 6.32
N GLU A 123 29.01 -62.11 5.65
CA GLU A 123 28.22 -63.27 6.14
C GLU A 123 26.72 -63.12 6.50
N LYS A 124 25.88 -63.51 5.52
CA LYS A 124 24.74 -64.49 5.55
C LYS A 124 24.28 -65.07 6.93
N PRO A 125 23.10 -65.73 7.01
CA PRO A 125 21.78 -65.49 6.41
C PRO A 125 20.63 -65.67 7.46
N LYS A 126 19.37 -65.77 7.00
CA LYS A 126 18.14 -66.25 7.68
C LYS A 126 17.27 -65.17 8.34
N GLY A 127 16.22 -64.80 7.61
CA GLY A 127 15.10 -64.02 8.14
C GLY A 127 14.10 -63.54 7.09
N GLN A 128 13.79 -64.37 6.08
CA GLN A 128 12.44 -64.37 5.47
C GLN A 128 11.42 -64.50 6.64
N LEU A 129 10.23 -63.92 6.71
CA LEU A 129 9.20 -63.46 5.78
C LEU A 129 8.29 -62.53 6.64
N LEU A 130 7.77 -61.41 6.14
CA LEU A 130 6.45 -61.34 5.50
C LEU A 130 5.31 -61.82 6.42
N VAL A 131 4.74 -60.93 7.23
CA VAL A 131 3.34 -61.05 7.66
C VAL A 131 2.65 -59.69 7.49
N ARG A 132 2.06 -59.57 6.30
CA ARG A 132 0.85 -58.80 6.01
C ARG A 132 -0.24 -59.14 7.03
N SER A 133 -1.26 -58.27 7.10
CA SER A 133 -2.63 -58.49 7.66
C SER A 133 -2.76 -58.31 9.18
N LEU A 134 -3.84 -57.78 9.77
CA LEU A 134 -5.15 -57.26 9.32
C LEU A 134 -5.87 -56.80 10.62
N LYS A 135 -6.74 -55.76 10.55
CA LYS A 135 -7.92 -55.49 11.41
C LYS A 135 -7.69 -55.29 12.94
N LEU A 136 -8.45 -54.47 13.67
CA LEU A 136 -9.80 -53.92 13.49
C LEU A 136 -9.85 -52.56 14.22
#